data_AF-A0A3Q0JGM4-F1
#
_entry.id   AF-A0A3Q0JGM4-F1
#
_cell.length_a   1.000
_cell.length_b   1.000
_cell.length_c   1.000
_cell.angle_alpha   90.00
_cell.angle_beta   90.00
_cell.angle_gamma   90.00
#
_symmetry.space_group_name_H-M   'P 1'
#
loop_
_entity.id
_entity.type
_entity.pdbx_description
1 polymer ?
#
loop_
_entity_poly.entity_id
_entity_poly.type
_entity_poly.pdbx_seq_one_letter_code
_entity_poly.pdbx_strand_id
1 'polypeptide(L)'
;MAIEDSNSNDTSNWNNLPSLILNEIFSYLEYKEKLQASSSCKQWRIAFHHTNQLPDVHFHIRKHDEDKVVKSNYIAQCIAPKVKHLTVSFDSISALCLQLLANILEEVSFNAKVKRVVLNPSHCSFQKDGAFIQRFIVKRLLDIIENSDALEIISLGCSEQLFQSSVQLLDSLVKHHRNSLKCLMLSTLRDDPDHYELPNLDVSLIGSFVNLQVTFLGFIWGF
;
A
#
# COMPACT_ATOMS: atom_id res chain seq x y z
N MET A 1 39.97 54.77 11.19
CA MET A 1 38.57 54.92 10.76
C MET A 1 38.20 53.59 10.12
N ALA A 2 37.49 52.76 10.88
CA ALA A 2 37.11 51.41 10.49
C ALA A 2 35.83 51.46 9.65
N ILE A 3 35.79 50.68 8.57
CA ILE A 3 34.57 50.14 8.00
C ILE A 3 34.90 48.69 7.65
N GLU A 4 34.57 47.79 8.57
CA GLU A 4 34.41 46.36 8.29
C GLU A 4 33.03 46.20 7.66
N ASP A 5 32.98 45.94 6.36
CA ASP A 5 31.74 45.53 5.71
C ASP A 5 31.45 44.07 6.10
N SER A 6 30.44 43.93 6.97
CA SER A 6 29.85 42.68 7.42
C SER A 6 29.37 41.84 6.24
N ASN A 7 30.07 40.74 6.01
CA ASN A 7 29.76 39.73 5.02
C ASN A 7 28.55 38.89 5.50
N SER A 8 27.33 39.39 5.33
CA SER A 8 26.09 38.70 5.69
C SER A 8 25.70 37.67 4.62
N ASN A 9 26.42 36.56 4.56
CA ASN A 9 25.99 35.35 3.84
C ASN A 9 25.81 34.20 4.83
N ASP A 10 25.03 34.45 5.90
CA ASP A 10 24.49 33.39 6.76
C ASP A 10 23.38 32.66 5.99
N THR A 11 23.77 31.92 4.97
CA THR A 11 22.91 30.87 4.41
C THR A 11 22.75 29.82 5.49
N SER A 12 21.62 29.86 6.19
CA SER A 12 21.29 28.94 7.28
C SER A 12 21.60 27.52 6.84
N ASN A 13 22.57 26.89 7.51
CA ASN A 13 23.20 25.66 7.03
C ASN A 13 22.34 24.43 7.39
N TRP A 14 21.16 24.34 6.75
CA TRP A 14 20.18 23.24 6.90
C TRP A 14 20.77 21.86 6.60
N ASN A 15 21.94 21.79 5.95
CA ASN A 15 22.67 20.57 5.65
C ASN A 15 23.34 19.94 6.87
N ASN A 16 23.58 20.72 7.93
CA ASN A 16 24.28 20.26 9.14
C ASN A 16 23.32 19.91 10.30
N LEU A 17 22.01 19.84 10.04
CA LEU A 17 21.05 19.46 11.06
C LEU A 17 21.31 18.01 11.54
N PRO A 18 21.30 17.77 12.85
CA PRO A 18 21.33 16.42 13.39
C PRO A 18 20.15 15.60 12.89
N SER A 19 20.36 14.30 12.69
CA SER A 19 19.32 13.37 12.20
C SER A 19 18.09 13.32 13.10
N LEU A 20 18.24 13.58 14.41
CA LEU A 20 17.12 13.68 15.35
C LEU A 20 16.17 14.83 14.98
N ILE A 21 16.71 16.01 14.69
CA ILE A 21 15.93 17.19 14.30
C ILE A 21 15.30 16.98 12.92
N LEU A 22 16.02 16.36 11.98
CA LEU A 22 15.45 16.03 10.68
C LEU A 22 14.30 15.02 10.79
N ASN A 23 14.42 14.02 11.67
CA ASN A 23 13.33 13.08 11.94
C ASN A 23 12.11 13.78 12.55
N GLU A 24 12.34 14.73 13.46
CA GLU A 24 11.27 15.54 14.04
C GLU A 24 10.59 16.44 12.99
N ILE A 25 11.36 17.11 12.13
CA ILE A 25 10.82 17.88 11.00
C ILE A 25 10.00 16.98 10.08
N PHE A 26 10.54 15.81 9.70
CA PHE A 26 9.80 14.86 8.89
C PHE A 26 8.52 14.38 9.59
N SER A 27 8.45 14.32 10.92
CA SER A 27 7.23 13.91 11.63
C SER A 27 6.03 14.81 11.33
N TYR A 28 6.27 16.07 10.98
CA TYR A 28 5.23 17.06 10.65
C TYR A 28 4.84 17.11 9.16
N LEU A 29 5.56 16.39 8.29
CA LEU A 29 5.37 16.44 6.82
C LEU A 29 4.56 15.25 6.31
N GLU A 30 3.73 15.47 5.29
CA GLU A 30 3.09 14.40 4.53
C GLU A 30 4.11 13.67 3.64
N TYR A 31 3.78 12.44 3.20
CA TYR A 31 4.71 11.62 2.42
C TYR A 31 5.29 12.33 1.17
N LYS A 32 4.44 13.05 0.43
CA LYS A 32 4.86 13.80 -0.76
C LYS A 32 5.86 14.90 -0.42
N GLU A 33 5.63 15.60 0.69
CA GLU A 33 6.49 16.66 1.18
C GLU A 33 7.80 16.10 1.72
N LYS A 34 7.77 14.97 2.45
CA LYS A 34 8.96 14.23 2.88
C LYS A 34 9.84 13.86 1.68
N LEU A 35 9.23 13.36 0.61
CA LEU A 35 9.93 12.99 -0.62
C LEU A 35 10.57 14.22 -1.29
N GLN A 36 9.85 15.34 -1.39
CA GLN A 36 10.38 16.59 -1.93
C GLN A 36 11.54 17.12 -1.06
N ALA A 37 11.35 17.16 0.24
CA ALA A 37 12.36 17.57 1.20
C ALA A 37 13.62 16.69 1.13
N SER A 38 13.48 15.37 0.93
CA SER A 38 14.61 14.45 0.75
C SER A 38 15.46 14.72 -0.51
N SER A 39 14.93 15.48 -1.47
CA SER A 39 15.65 15.85 -2.70
C SER A 39 16.59 17.05 -2.52
N SER A 40 16.46 17.80 -1.42
CA SER A 40 17.24 19.01 -1.14
C SER A 40 18.74 18.74 -1.00
N CYS A 41 19.15 17.82 -0.13
CA CYS A 41 20.54 17.47 0.08
C CYS A 41 20.73 16.02 0.58
N LYS A 42 21.99 15.56 0.60
CA LYS A 42 22.36 14.20 1.01
C LYS A 42 21.92 13.87 2.45
N GLN A 43 22.06 14.83 3.37
CA GLN A 43 21.71 14.63 4.78
C GLN A 43 20.20 14.43 4.98
N TRP A 44 19.38 15.23 4.30
CA TRP A 44 17.92 15.10 4.32
C TRP A 44 17.45 13.79 3.67
N ARG A 45 18.12 13.36 2.60
CA ARG A 45 17.87 12.05 1.99
C ARG A 45 18.15 10.90 2.94
N ILE A 46 19.32 10.90 3.58
CA ILE A 46 19.72 9.90 4.57
C ILE A 46 18.71 9.88 5.72
N ALA A 47 18.37 11.05 6.27
CA ALA A 47 17.38 11.15 7.34
C ALA A 47 16.01 10.60 6.93
N PHE A 48 15.51 10.93 5.73
CA PHE A 48 14.28 10.35 5.17
C PHE A 48 14.33 8.81 5.17
N HIS A 49 15.43 8.22 4.69
CA HIS A 49 15.65 6.77 4.71
C HIS A 49 15.90 6.17 6.10
N HIS A 50 16.12 6.96 7.16
CA HIS A 50 16.22 6.49 8.54
C HIS A 50 14.97 6.81 9.38
N THR A 51 14.03 7.61 8.86
CA THR A 51 12.76 7.83 9.56
C THR A 51 12.04 6.50 9.78
N ASN A 52 11.69 6.21 11.03
CA ASN A 52 10.84 5.06 11.42
C ASN A 52 9.34 5.41 11.32
N GLN A 53 9.03 6.58 10.74
CA GLN A 53 7.74 7.25 10.80
C GLN A 53 7.13 7.40 9.39
N LEU A 54 7.12 6.31 8.62
CA LEU A 54 6.27 6.20 7.43
C LEU A 54 5.09 5.29 7.76
N PRO A 55 4.11 5.76 8.57
CA PRO A 55 2.97 4.93 8.93
C PRO A 55 2.07 4.69 7.72
N ASP A 56 1.98 5.62 6.76
CA ASP A 56 1.02 5.57 5.67
C ASP A 56 1.66 5.94 4.33
N VAL A 57 1.50 5.06 3.34
CA VAL A 57 2.09 5.18 2.02
C VAL A 57 1.02 4.93 0.97
N HIS A 58 0.85 5.92 0.11
CA HIS A 58 -0.13 5.92 -0.96
C HIS A 58 0.60 5.86 -2.30
N PHE A 59 0.55 4.71 -2.97
CA PHE A 59 1.03 4.57 -4.34
C PHE A 59 -0.12 4.87 -5.30
N HIS A 60 0.14 5.75 -6.28
CA HIS A 60 -0.80 6.05 -7.34
C HIS A 60 -0.16 5.72 -8.69
N ILE A 61 -0.64 4.65 -9.33
CA ILE A 61 -0.05 4.06 -10.53
C ILE A 61 -0.92 4.40 -11.74
N ARG A 62 -0.36 5.14 -12.70
CA ARG A 62 -1.03 5.54 -13.95
C ARG A 62 -0.32 4.97 -15.18
N LYS A 63 -1.09 4.79 -16.26
CA LYS A 63 -0.62 4.22 -17.54
C LYS A 63 0.49 5.02 -18.24
N HIS A 64 0.50 6.36 -18.12
CA HIS A 64 1.42 7.24 -18.88
C HIS A 64 2.80 7.47 -18.21
N ASP A 65 3.15 6.65 -17.23
CA ASP A 65 4.25 6.92 -16.30
C ASP A 65 5.44 5.95 -16.46
N GLU A 66 5.73 5.44 -17.67
CA GLU A 66 6.78 4.43 -17.94
C GLU A 66 8.15 4.75 -17.29
N ASP A 67 8.65 5.99 -17.40
CA ASP A 67 9.90 6.40 -16.73
C ASP A 67 9.77 6.50 -15.20
N LYS A 68 8.55 6.72 -14.69
CA LYS A 68 8.27 6.72 -13.25
C LYS A 68 8.04 5.30 -12.72
N VAL A 69 7.89 4.28 -13.56
CA VAL A 69 7.72 2.85 -13.16
C VAL A 69 8.96 2.37 -12.43
N VAL A 70 10.14 2.55 -13.02
CA VAL A 70 11.43 2.15 -12.43
C VAL A 70 11.67 2.90 -11.12
N LYS A 71 11.38 4.21 -11.13
CA LYS A 71 11.48 5.05 -9.95
C LYS A 71 10.51 4.61 -8.84
N SER A 72 9.29 4.23 -9.20
CA SER A 72 8.27 3.76 -8.25
C SER A 72 8.64 2.41 -7.65
N ASN A 73 9.21 1.49 -8.43
CA ASN A 73 9.74 0.21 -7.93
C ASN A 73 10.89 0.42 -6.93
N TYR A 74 11.87 1.28 -7.27
CA TYR A 74 12.97 1.57 -6.37
C TYR A 74 12.50 2.22 -5.05
N ILE A 75 11.55 3.15 -5.16
CA ILE A 75 10.93 3.79 -3.99
C ILE A 75 10.17 2.75 -3.15
N ALA A 76 9.42 1.85 -3.79
CA ALA A 76 8.73 0.76 -3.11
C ALA A 76 9.71 -0.14 -2.36
N GLN A 77 10.82 -0.56 -2.97
CA GLN A 77 11.89 -1.33 -2.32
C GLN A 77 12.43 -0.65 -1.05
N CYS A 78 12.65 0.66 -1.11
CA CYS A 78 13.19 1.41 0.02
C CYS A 78 12.17 1.57 1.17
N ILE A 79 10.87 1.57 0.86
CA ILE A 79 9.80 1.91 1.80
C ILE A 79 9.08 0.67 2.31
N ALA A 80 9.05 -0.41 1.53
CA ALA A 80 8.36 -1.65 1.85
C ALA A 80 8.73 -2.21 3.23
N PRO A 81 10.00 -2.16 3.72
CA PRO A 81 10.33 -2.65 5.06
C PRO A 81 9.76 -1.80 6.22
N LYS A 82 9.25 -0.60 5.93
CA LYS A 82 8.83 0.39 6.92
C LYS A 82 7.34 0.70 6.90
N VAL A 83 6.66 0.36 5.81
CA VAL A 83 5.25 0.67 5.63
C VAL A 83 4.42 -0.04 6.70
N LYS A 84 3.51 0.69 7.34
CA LYS A 84 2.49 0.10 8.21
C LYS A 84 1.14 0.09 7.52
N HIS A 85 0.83 1.12 6.76
CA HIS A 85 -0.39 1.26 6.00
C HIS A 85 -0.03 1.46 4.53
N LEU A 86 -0.41 0.50 3.71
CA LEU A 86 -0.24 0.51 2.27
C LEU A 86 -1.59 0.79 1.62
N THR A 87 -1.66 1.82 0.79
CA THR A 87 -2.78 2.06 -0.12
C THR A 87 -2.24 2.13 -1.54
N VAL A 88 -2.76 1.32 -2.46
CA VAL A 88 -2.36 1.31 -3.86
C VAL A 88 -3.57 1.60 -4.73
N SER A 89 -3.57 2.76 -5.39
CA SER A 89 -4.53 3.09 -6.43
C SER A 89 -3.90 2.88 -7.80
N PHE A 90 -4.54 2.11 -8.69
CA PHE A 90 -3.91 1.72 -9.95
C PHE A 90 -4.92 1.56 -11.09
N ASP A 91 -4.44 1.74 -12.32
CA ASP A 91 -5.25 1.45 -13.50
C ASP A 91 -5.33 -0.07 -13.75
N SER A 92 -6.46 -0.68 -13.41
CA SER A 92 -6.65 -2.14 -13.48
C SER A 92 -6.74 -2.69 -14.90
N ILE A 93 -6.99 -1.81 -15.88
CA ILE A 93 -7.00 -2.16 -17.30
C ILE A 93 -5.60 -2.05 -17.91
N SER A 94 -4.60 -1.60 -17.15
CA SER A 94 -3.22 -1.51 -17.61
C SER A 94 -2.39 -2.70 -17.11
N ALA A 95 -2.00 -3.57 -18.04
CA ALA A 95 -1.05 -4.67 -17.79
C ALA A 95 0.23 -4.22 -17.07
N LEU A 96 0.73 -3.03 -17.39
CA LEU A 96 1.92 -2.46 -16.76
C LEU A 96 1.64 -2.04 -15.30
N CYS A 97 0.48 -1.46 -15.03
CA CYS A 97 0.09 -1.09 -13.66
C CYS A 97 -0.12 -2.31 -12.78
N LEU A 98 -0.67 -3.40 -13.32
CA LEU A 98 -0.81 -4.69 -12.63
C LEU A 98 0.56 -5.32 -12.33
N GLN A 99 1.54 -5.20 -13.22
CA GLN A 99 2.90 -5.66 -12.95
C GLN A 99 3.54 -4.85 -11.82
N LEU A 100 3.36 -3.53 -11.81
CA LEU A 100 3.85 -2.68 -10.73
C LEU A 100 3.20 -3.01 -9.38
N LEU A 101 1.89 -3.25 -9.38
CA LEU A 101 1.18 -3.70 -8.19
C LEU A 101 1.79 -5.00 -7.66
N ALA A 102 2.02 -5.98 -8.53
CA ALA A 102 2.65 -7.25 -8.14
C ALA A 102 4.02 -7.04 -7.48
N ASN A 103 4.86 -6.17 -8.07
CA ASN A 103 6.18 -5.86 -7.52
C ASN A 103 6.07 -5.17 -6.14
N ILE A 104 5.18 -4.19 -5.99
CA ILE A 104 4.96 -3.51 -4.71
C ILE A 104 4.51 -4.50 -3.64
N LEU A 105 3.55 -5.38 -3.96
CA LEU A 105 3.06 -6.40 -3.03
C LEU A 105 4.14 -7.43 -2.70
N GLU A 106 5.00 -7.78 -3.65
CA GLU A 106 6.15 -8.66 -3.42
C GLU A 106 7.13 -8.06 -2.40
N GLU A 107 7.54 -6.81 -2.56
CA GLU A 107 8.44 -6.15 -1.61
C GLU A 107 7.80 -6.03 -0.21
N VAL A 108 6.50 -5.75 -0.15
CA VAL A 108 5.76 -5.60 1.12
C VAL A 108 5.51 -6.96 1.80
N SER A 109 5.51 -8.06 1.06
CA SER A 109 5.26 -9.41 1.60
C SER A 109 6.24 -9.86 2.67
N PHE A 110 7.44 -9.27 2.72
CA PHE A 110 8.46 -9.58 3.71
C PHE A 110 8.37 -8.71 4.98
N ASN A 111 7.42 -7.77 5.05
CA ASN A 111 7.31 -6.81 6.14
C ASN A 111 6.26 -7.27 7.18
N ALA A 112 6.73 -7.71 8.34
CA ALA A 112 5.88 -8.13 9.46
C ALA A 112 5.10 -6.98 10.13
N LYS A 113 5.46 -5.72 9.89
CA LYS A 113 4.86 -4.55 10.56
C LYS A 113 3.64 -3.98 9.83
N VAL A 114 3.23 -4.60 8.72
CA VAL A 114 2.06 -4.16 7.96
C VAL A 114 0.80 -4.35 8.81
N LYS A 115 0.01 -3.29 8.90
CA LYS A 115 -1.25 -3.20 9.63
C LYS A 115 -2.44 -2.92 8.73
N ARG A 116 -2.21 -2.30 7.57
CA ARG A 116 -3.28 -1.97 6.61
C ARG A 116 -2.80 -2.21 5.19
N VAL A 117 -3.63 -2.87 4.39
CA VAL A 117 -3.48 -2.98 2.93
C VAL A 117 -4.79 -2.62 2.27
N VAL A 118 -4.77 -1.63 1.38
CA VAL A 118 -5.94 -1.17 0.63
C VAL A 118 -5.60 -1.10 -0.85
N LEU A 119 -6.33 -1.86 -1.65
CA LEU A 119 -6.26 -1.82 -3.12
C LEU A 119 -7.44 -1.03 -3.66
N ASN A 120 -7.16 -0.07 -4.54
CA ASN A 120 -8.15 0.78 -5.21
C ASN A 120 -7.94 0.69 -6.74
N PRO A 121 -8.43 -0.36 -7.39
CA PRO A 121 -8.39 -0.45 -8.85
C PRO A 121 -9.29 0.62 -9.49
N SER A 122 -8.96 1.04 -10.71
CA SER A 122 -9.79 1.97 -11.49
C SER A 122 -11.12 1.35 -11.96
N HIS A 123 -11.15 0.04 -12.18
CA HIS A 123 -12.32 -0.73 -12.61
C HIS A 123 -12.43 -2.04 -11.81
N CYS A 124 -13.60 -2.66 -11.81
CA CYS A 124 -13.84 -3.90 -11.05
C CYS A 124 -13.22 -5.15 -11.70
N SER A 125 -12.81 -5.04 -12.96
CA SER A 125 -12.12 -6.09 -13.71
C SER A 125 -10.65 -5.74 -14.01
N PHE A 126 -9.84 -6.78 -14.14
CA PHE A 126 -8.40 -6.72 -14.41
C PHE A 126 -8.13 -7.20 -15.84
N GLN A 127 -7.27 -6.49 -16.58
CA GLN A 127 -6.93 -6.86 -17.98
C GLN A 127 -6.14 -8.18 -18.08
N LYS A 128 -5.42 -8.58 -17.02
CA LYS A 128 -4.60 -9.80 -17.01
C LYS A 128 -5.45 -11.04 -16.74
N ASP A 129 -4.98 -12.19 -17.23
CA ASP A 129 -5.63 -13.47 -16.97
C ASP A 129 -5.66 -13.85 -15.48
N GLY A 130 -6.58 -14.76 -15.12
CA GLY A 130 -6.72 -15.22 -13.74
C GLY A 130 -5.46 -15.92 -13.20
N ALA A 131 -4.66 -16.54 -14.06
CA ALA A 131 -3.42 -17.21 -13.66
C ALA A 131 -2.37 -16.20 -13.16
N PHE A 132 -2.22 -15.07 -13.84
CA PHE A 132 -1.35 -13.98 -13.42
C PHE A 132 -1.81 -13.39 -12.09
N ILE A 133 -3.11 -13.10 -11.97
CA ILE A 133 -3.68 -12.53 -10.73
C ILE A 133 -3.48 -13.48 -9.55
N GLN A 134 -3.77 -14.77 -9.73
CA GLN A 134 -3.58 -15.77 -8.68
C GLN A 134 -2.10 -15.88 -8.28
N ARG A 135 -1.19 -15.95 -9.27
CA ARG A 135 0.24 -16.18 -9.03
C ARG A 135 0.97 -14.99 -8.43
N PHE A 136 0.63 -13.77 -8.84
CA PHE A 136 1.43 -12.58 -8.54
C PHE A 136 0.72 -11.57 -7.65
N ILE A 137 -0.61 -11.59 -7.55
CA ILE A 137 -1.36 -10.67 -6.67
C ILE A 137 -1.88 -11.43 -5.46
N VAL A 138 -2.71 -12.46 -5.67
CA VAL A 138 -3.34 -13.23 -4.57
C VAL A 138 -2.28 -13.90 -3.71
N LYS A 139 -1.28 -14.56 -4.34
CA LYS A 139 -0.18 -15.16 -3.60
C LYS A 139 0.56 -14.14 -2.72
N ARG A 140 0.84 -12.93 -3.23
CA ARG A 140 1.53 -11.88 -2.45
C ARG A 140 0.66 -11.35 -1.31
N LEU A 141 -0.65 -11.23 -1.52
CA LEU A 141 -1.58 -10.88 -0.45
C LEU A 141 -1.59 -11.95 0.67
N LEU A 142 -1.58 -13.23 0.31
CA LEU A 142 -1.45 -14.33 1.27
C LEU A 142 -0.11 -14.25 2.01
N ASP A 143 0.99 -14.05 1.30
CA ASP A 143 2.32 -13.88 1.90
C ASP A 143 2.32 -12.70 2.90
N ILE A 144 1.65 -11.58 2.59
CA ILE A 144 1.49 -10.44 3.51
C ILE A 144 0.66 -10.83 4.74
N ILE A 145 -0.46 -11.53 4.56
CA ILE A 145 -1.33 -11.98 5.66
C ILE A 145 -0.57 -12.93 6.59
N GLU A 146 0.22 -13.86 6.04
CA GLU A 146 0.93 -14.85 6.84
C GLU A 146 2.11 -14.23 7.63
N ASN A 147 2.80 -13.26 7.03
CA ASN A 147 4.01 -12.66 7.61
C ASN A 147 3.73 -11.46 8.52
N SER A 148 2.58 -10.82 8.41
CA SER A 148 2.23 -9.68 9.26
C SER A 148 2.02 -10.12 10.71
N ASP A 149 2.44 -9.30 11.68
CA ASP A 149 2.26 -9.62 13.10
C ASP A 149 0.82 -9.33 13.57
N ALA A 150 0.21 -8.27 13.02
CA ALA A 150 -1.08 -7.76 13.49
C ALA A 150 -1.77 -6.93 12.40
N LEU A 151 -2.20 -7.59 11.31
CA LEU A 151 -2.98 -6.93 10.28
C LEU A 151 -4.33 -6.50 10.86
N GLU A 152 -4.67 -5.22 10.68
CA GLU A 152 -5.89 -4.60 11.22
C GLU A 152 -6.91 -4.31 10.11
N ILE A 153 -6.47 -3.98 8.89
CA ILE A 153 -7.35 -3.60 7.79
C ILE A 153 -6.89 -4.23 6.48
N ILE A 154 -7.82 -4.85 5.75
CA ILE A 154 -7.58 -5.31 4.38
C ILE A 154 -8.76 -4.94 3.46
N SER A 155 -8.45 -4.39 2.29
CA SER A 155 -9.43 -4.05 1.25
C SER A 155 -8.93 -4.47 -0.13
N LEU A 156 -9.79 -5.19 -0.87
CA LEU A 156 -9.50 -5.71 -2.22
C LEU A 156 -10.12 -4.88 -3.35
N GLY A 157 -10.81 -3.78 -3.03
CA GLY A 157 -11.17 -2.75 -4.02
C GLY A 157 -12.22 -3.12 -5.05
N CYS A 158 -13.33 -3.75 -4.69
CA CYS A 158 -14.39 -4.13 -5.63
C CYS A 158 -13.97 -5.05 -6.80
N SER A 159 -12.80 -5.71 -6.72
CA SER A 159 -12.31 -6.56 -7.81
C SER A 159 -12.97 -7.94 -7.83
N GLU A 160 -13.57 -8.32 -8.96
CA GLU A 160 -14.17 -9.63 -9.16
C GLU A 160 -13.13 -10.76 -9.09
N GLN A 161 -11.99 -10.59 -9.77
CA GLN A 161 -10.92 -11.59 -9.79
C GLN A 161 -10.35 -11.85 -8.39
N LEU A 162 -10.21 -10.80 -7.55
CA LEU A 162 -9.76 -10.97 -6.17
C LEU A 162 -10.86 -11.56 -5.27
N PHE A 163 -12.12 -11.25 -5.58
CA PHE A 163 -13.27 -11.82 -4.88
C PHE A 163 -13.36 -13.34 -5.08
N GLN A 164 -13.01 -13.86 -6.25
CA GLN A 164 -12.94 -15.32 -6.49
C GLN A 164 -12.00 -16.04 -5.52
N SER A 165 -10.92 -15.38 -5.08
CA SER A 165 -9.97 -15.91 -4.10
C SER A 165 -10.33 -15.56 -2.64
N SER A 166 -11.52 -15.01 -2.40
CA SER A 166 -11.96 -14.55 -1.07
C SER A 166 -11.97 -15.65 -0.01
N VAL A 167 -12.36 -16.89 -0.36
CA VAL A 167 -12.35 -18.03 0.58
C VAL A 167 -10.94 -18.30 1.09
N GLN A 168 -9.97 -18.41 0.17
CA GLN A 168 -8.57 -18.64 0.52
C GLN A 168 -7.99 -17.50 1.38
N LEU A 169 -8.31 -16.25 1.04
CA LEU A 169 -7.88 -15.08 1.80
C LEU A 169 -8.52 -15.05 3.19
N LEU A 170 -9.81 -15.37 3.30
CA LEU A 170 -10.53 -15.45 4.56
C LEU A 170 -9.97 -16.52 5.49
N ASP A 171 -9.71 -17.73 4.97
CA ASP A 171 -9.13 -18.81 5.77
C ASP A 171 -7.77 -18.39 6.36
N SER A 172 -6.92 -17.76 5.54
CA SER A 172 -5.63 -17.25 6.01
C SER A 172 -5.80 -16.12 7.04
N LEU A 173 -6.73 -15.19 6.82
CA LEU A 173 -7.03 -14.11 7.76
C LEU A 173 -7.56 -14.63 9.10
N VAL A 174 -8.44 -15.62 9.10
CA VAL A 174 -8.95 -16.25 10.34
C VAL A 174 -7.80 -16.94 11.07
N LYS A 175 -6.93 -17.64 10.36
CA LYS A 175 -5.80 -18.36 10.95
C LYS A 175 -4.77 -17.41 11.59
N HIS A 176 -4.44 -16.29 10.94
CA HIS A 176 -3.33 -15.42 11.35
C HIS A 176 -3.78 -14.15 12.11
N HIS A 177 -4.99 -13.66 11.86
CA HIS A 177 -5.41 -12.31 12.28
C HIS A 177 -6.78 -12.24 12.93
N ARG A 178 -7.32 -13.36 13.45
CA ARG A 178 -8.59 -13.43 14.18
C ARG A 178 -8.79 -12.33 15.23
N ASN A 179 -7.72 -11.99 15.95
CA ASN A 179 -7.74 -11.06 17.08
C ASN A 179 -7.29 -9.65 16.72
N SER A 180 -6.64 -9.44 15.57
CA SER A 180 -6.12 -8.13 15.17
C SER A 180 -6.97 -7.44 14.13
N LEU A 181 -7.68 -8.21 13.28
CA LEU A 181 -8.43 -7.66 12.16
C LEU A 181 -9.66 -6.87 12.65
N LYS A 182 -9.77 -5.63 12.18
CA LYS A 182 -10.83 -4.67 12.52
C LYS A 182 -11.73 -4.34 11.33
N CYS A 183 -11.17 -4.31 10.13
CA CYS A 183 -11.91 -3.96 8.92
C CYS A 183 -11.55 -4.91 7.77
N LEU A 184 -12.58 -5.49 7.15
CA LEU A 184 -12.48 -6.37 6.00
C LEU A 184 -13.41 -5.85 4.90
N MET A 185 -12.82 -5.47 3.77
CA MET A 185 -13.58 -4.96 2.62
C MET A 185 -13.40 -5.93 1.44
N LEU A 186 -14.43 -6.76 1.24
CA LEU A 186 -14.55 -7.76 0.19
C LEU A 186 -15.77 -7.43 -0.66
N SER A 187 -15.68 -6.42 -1.50
CA SER A 187 -16.74 -6.05 -2.44
C SER A 187 -16.42 -6.57 -3.84
N THR A 188 -17.46 -6.69 -4.67
CA THR A 188 -17.35 -7.01 -6.10
C THR A 188 -18.54 -6.40 -6.82
N LEU A 189 -18.30 -5.87 -8.03
CA LEU A 189 -19.35 -5.41 -8.95
C LEU A 189 -19.49 -6.46 -10.06
N ARG A 190 -20.73 -6.73 -10.47
CA ARG A 190 -21.01 -7.58 -11.64
C ARG A 190 -20.66 -6.82 -12.92
N ASP A 191 -19.72 -7.33 -13.70
CA ASP A 191 -19.48 -6.86 -15.08
C ASP A 191 -20.43 -7.58 -16.08
N ASP A 192 -20.70 -8.88 -15.88
CA ASP A 192 -21.66 -9.68 -16.67
C ASP A 192 -22.66 -10.40 -15.75
N PRO A 193 -23.97 -10.06 -15.79
CA PRO A 193 -24.99 -10.69 -14.95
C PRO A 193 -25.28 -12.16 -15.29
N ASP A 194 -24.88 -12.64 -16.48
CA ASP A 194 -25.22 -13.98 -16.96
C ASP A 194 -24.12 -15.02 -16.69
N HIS A 195 -22.86 -14.59 -16.44
CA HIS A 195 -21.70 -15.46 -16.23
C HIS A 195 -20.99 -15.21 -14.88
N TYR A 196 -21.76 -15.14 -13.80
CA TYR A 196 -21.22 -14.77 -12.49
C TYR A 196 -21.18 -15.96 -11.53
N GLU A 197 -20.01 -16.59 -11.41
CA GLU A 197 -19.76 -17.64 -10.43
C GLU A 197 -19.28 -17.03 -9.11
N LEU A 198 -20.17 -17.05 -8.12
CA LEU A 198 -19.83 -16.60 -6.78
C LEU A 198 -19.13 -17.71 -5.99
N PRO A 199 -17.97 -17.42 -5.37
CA PRO A 199 -17.41 -18.33 -4.39
C PRO A 199 -18.41 -18.50 -3.24
N ASN A 200 -18.61 -19.75 -2.83
CA ASN A 200 -19.46 -20.08 -1.69
C ASN A 200 -18.74 -19.67 -0.41
N LEU A 201 -18.97 -18.43 0.01
CA LEU A 201 -18.32 -17.84 1.17
C LEU A 201 -19.00 -18.35 2.45
N ASP A 202 -18.26 -19.10 3.27
CA ASP A 202 -18.76 -19.49 4.58
C ASP A 202 -18.78 -18.27 5.52
N VAL A 203 -19.98 -17.73 5.73
CA VAL A 203 -20.23 -16.57 6.60
C VAL A 203 -19.80 -16.86 8.04
N SER A 204 -19.71 -18.13 8.46
CA SER A 204 -19.23 -18.51 9.79
C SER A 204 -17.78 -18.09 10.04
N LEU A 205 -16.95 -18.02 8.98
CA LEU A 205 -15.56 -17.54 9.06
C LEU A 205 -15.50 -16.08 9.50
N ILE A 206 -16.47 -15.25 9.07
CA ILE A 206 -16.55 -13.84 9.46
C ILE A 206 -16.84 -13.72 10.96
N GLY A 207 -17.70 -14.59 11.49
CA GLY A 207 -18.01 -14.66 12.92
C GLY A 207 -16.80 -15.03 13.79
N SER A 208 -15.71 -15.52 13.19
CA SER A 208 -14.50 -15.84 13.94
C SER A 208 -13.73 -14.60 14.39
N PHE A 209 -13.83 -13.47 13.69
CA PHE A 209 -13.06 -12.26 14.01
C PHE A 209 -13.62 -11.53 15.23
N VAL A 210 -12.78 -11.34 16.26
CA VAL A 210 -13.23 -10.80 17.56
C VAL A 210 -13.44 -9.29 17.51
N ASN A 211 -12.65 -8.59 16.71
CA ASN A 211 -12.60 -7.12 16.69
C ASN A 211 -13.15 -6.51 15.39
N LEU A 212 -13.83 -7.31 14.56
CA LEU A 212 -14.31 -6.87 13.26
C LEU A 212 -15.47 -5.88 13.44
N GLN A 213 -15.24 -4.62 13.05
CA GLN A 213 -16.22 -3.53 13.16
C GLN A 213 -16.91 -3.25 11.83
N VAL A 214 -16.21 -3.50 10.73
CA VAL A 214 -16.67 -3.15 9.40
C VAL A 214 -16.40 -4.31 8.46
N THR A 215 -17.49 -4.85 7.90
CA THR A 215 -17.45 -5.83 6.82
C THR A 215 -18.25 -5.27 5.66
N PHE A 216 -17.59 -4.97 4.55
CA PHE A 216 -18.28 -4.67 3.31
C PHE A 216 -18.20 -5.89 2.40
N LEU A 217 -19.25 -6.70 2.42
CA LEU A 217 -19.57 -7.74 1.44
C LEU A 217 -20.73 -7.20 0.60
N GLY A 218 -20.41 -6.36 -0.37
CA GLY A 218 -21.39 -5.66 -1.18
C GLY A 218 -21.34 -6.12 -2.63
N PHE A 219 -22.41 -6.81 -3.06
CA PHE A 219 -22.80 -6.87 -4.46
C PHE A 219 -23.48 -5.55 -4.79
N ILE A 220 -22.82 -4.69 -5.55
CA ILE A 220 -23.47 -3.49 -6.08
C ILE A 220 -24.02 -3.89 -7.45
N TRP A 221 -25.33 -3.78 -7.65
CA TRP A 221 -25.90 -3.89 -8.99
C TRP A 221 -25.56 -2.60 -9.73
N GLY A 222 -24.79 -2.69 -10.82
CA GLY A 222 -24.66 -1.58 -11.75
C GLY A 222 -26.03 -1.36 -12.40
N PHE A 223 -26.64 -0.21 -12.16
CA PHE A 223 -27.80 0.28 -12.91
C PHE A 223 -27.35 0.93 -14.20
#